data_AF-A0A835XGG2-F1
#
_entry.id   AF-A0A835XGG2-F1
#
_cell.length_a   1.000
_cell.length_b   1.000
_cell.length_c   1.000
_cell.angle_alpha   90.00
_cell.angle_beta   90.00
_cell.angle_gamma   90.00
#
_symmetry.space_group_name_H-M   'P 1'
#
loop_
_entity.id
_entity.type
_entity.pdbx_description
1 polymer ?
#
loop_
_entity_poly.entity_id
_entity_poly.type
_entity_poly.pdbx_seq_one_letter_code
_entity_poly.pdbx_strand_id
1 'polypeptide(L)'
;MGTKADGETKTIIKKLAIYIPCFYLIYYIWSIILVGALHVDWHELGAYPFRIRKDEFSPAHRDAALGAWLAMVLTFLCSLGLTYRVVAATRRAWDYVATCALVHLVLCIIVNQAFPVNWIWWVTLLLATLAVALAAEFINYRLIDLREIELDRV
;
A
#
# COMPACT_ATOMS: atom_id res chain seq x y z
N MET A 1 4.40 32.69 14.32
CA MET A 1 5.75 32.09 14.19
C MET A 1 5.57 30.59 14.41
N GLY A 2 5.73 29.76 13.38
CA GLY A 2 5.49 28.31 13.51
C GLY A 2 6.60 27.64 14.31
N THR A 3 6.25 26.69 15.17
CA THR A 3 7.22 25.90 15.94
C THR A 3 7.92 24.88 15.01
N LYS A 4 9.08 24.35 15.44
CA LYS A 4 9.78 23.28 14.69
C LYS A 4 8.88 22.07 14.41
N ALA A 5 7.98 21.75 15.35
CA ALA A 5 6.98 20.70 15.20
C ALA A 5 6.01 20.97 14.03
N ASP A 6 5.59 22.22 13.84
CA ASP A 6 4.69 22.60 12.73
C ASP A 6 5.34 22.35 11.37
N GLY A 7 6.65 22.54 11.25
CA GLY A 7 7.41 22.28 10.03
C GLY A 7 7.50 20.78 9.70
N GLU A 8 7.73 19.95 10.72
CA GLU A 8 7.80 18.49 10.56
C GLU A 8 6.44 17.90 10.18
N THR A 9 5.35 18.34 10.84
CA THR A 9 3.99 17.89 10.53
C THR A 9 3.59 18.24 9.10
N LYS A 10 3.88 19.46 8.63
CA LYS A 10 3.62 19.85 7.24
C LYS A 10 4.35 18.96 6.23
N THR A 11 5.58 18.57 6.55
CA THR A 11 6.39 17.70 5.70
C THR A 11 5.78 16.29 5.62
N ILE A 12 5.35 15.74 6.77
CA ILE A 12 4.67 14.44 6.82
C ILE A 12 3.41 14.45 5.97
N ILE A 13 2.54 15.45 6.19
CA ILE A 13 1.27 15.55 5.46
C ILE A 13 1.50 15.66 3.95
N LYS A 14 2.48 16.47 3.51
CA LYS A 14 2.82 16.59 2.09
C LYS A 14 3.28 15.27 1.49
N LYS A 15 4.15 14.52 2.19
CA LYS A 15 4.61 13.20 1.75
C LYS A 15 3.46 12.20 1.70
N LEU A 16 2.58 12.21 2.70
CA LEU A 16 1.41 11.33 2.74
C LEU A 16 0.41 11.64 1.61
N ALA A 17 0.21 12.93 1.31
CA ALA A 17 -0.64 13.39 0.21
C ALA A 17 -0.11 12.99 -1.17
N ILE A 18 1.19 12.70 -1.30
CA ILE A 18 1.78 12.13 -2.53
C ILE A 18 1.69 10.60 -2.49
N TYR A 19 2.00 10.01 -1.34
CA TYR A 19 2.06 8.56 -1.15
C TYR A 19 0.72 7.89 -1.44
N ILE A 20 -0.38 8.38 -0.87
CA ILE A 20 -1.71 7.75 -1.01
C ILE A 20 -2.18 7.73 -2.48
N PRO A 21 -2.17 8.84 -3.24
CA PRO A 21 -2.55 8.79 -4.65
C PRO A 21 -1.64 7.89 -5.49
N CYS A 22 -0.33 7.90 -5.26
CA CYS A 22 0.60 7.02 -5.97
C CYS A 22 0.31 5.54 -5.67
N PHE A 23 -0.01 5.20 -4.42
CA PHE A 23 -0.39 3.84 -4.03
C PHE A 23 -1.62 3.37 -4.83
N TYR A 24 -2.68 4.18 -4.88
CA TYR A 24 -3.89 3.82 -5.64
C TYR A 24 -3.69 3.82 -7.15
N LEU A 25 -2.84 4.71 -7.68
CA LEU A 25 -2.47 4.68 -9.10
C LEU A 25 -1.80 3.35 -9.47
N ILE A 26 -0.83 2.90 -8.67
CA ILE A 26 -0.17 1.61 -8.84
C ILE A 26 -1.20 0.46 -8.73
N TYR A 27 -2.11 0.55 -7.76
CA TYR A 27 -3.17 -0.45 -7.57
C TYR A 27 -4.05 -0.59 -8.80
N TYR A 28 -4.50 0.53 -9.38
CA TYR A 28 -5.32 0.49 -10.58
C TYR A 28 -4.53 0.05 -11.83
N ILE A 29 -3.23 0.37 -11.93
CA ILE A 29 -2.37 -0.17 -13.00
C ILE A 29 -2.34 -1.70 -12.93
N TRP A 30 -2.07 -2.27 -11.74
CA TRP A 30 -2.10 -3.73 -11.57
C TRP A 30 -3.49 -4.32 -11.82
N SER A 31 -4.54 -3.64 -11.38
CA SER A 31 -5.92 -4.07 -11.60
C SER A 31 -6.26 -4.15 -13.08
N ILE A 32 -5.89 -3.14 -13.88
CA ILE A 32 -6.10 -3.12 -15.34
C ILE A 32 -5.36 -4.28 -16.01
N ILE A 33 -4.08 -4.48 -15.66
CA ILE A 33 -3.26 -5.56 -16.22
C ILE A 33 -3.88 -6.92 -15.89
N LEU A 34 -4.32 -7.13 -14.64
CA LEU A 34 -4.83 -8.42 -14.17
C LEU A 34 -6.25 -8.72 -14.66
N VAL A 35 -7.12 -7.70 -14.77
CA VAL A 35 -8.44 -7.87 -15.42
C VAL A 35 -8.25 -8.35 -16.86
N GLY A 36 -7.38 -7.68 -17.62
CA GLY A 36 -7.08 -8.06 -19.00
C GLY A 36 -6.42 -9.45 -19.11
N ALA A 37 -5.41 -9.73 -18.29
CA ALA A 37 -4.66 -10.99 -18.34
C ALA A 37 -5.50 -12.21 -17.92
N LEU A 38 -6.39 -12.05 -16.95
CA LEU A 38 -7.25 -13.13 -16.43
C LEU A 38 -8.62 -13.20 -17.13
N HIS A 39 -8.84 -12.38 -18.18
CA HIS A 39 -10.09 -12.32 -18.94
C HIS A 39 -11.33 -12.08 -18.06
N VAL A 40 -11.17 -11.27 -17.02
CA VAL A 40 -12.27 -10.88 -16.12
C VAL A 40 -13.10 -9.78 -16.78
N ASP A 41 -14.39 -9.72 -16.47
CA ASP A 41 -15.26 -8.65 -16.96
C ASP A 41 -14.75 -7.27 -16.49
N TRP A 42 -14.60 -6.34 -17.42
CA TRP A 42 -14.14 -4.98 -17.17
C TRP A 42 -15.04 -4.20 -16.21
N HIS A 43 -16.33 -4.58 -16.09
CA HIS A 43 -17.22 -4.02 -15.08
C HIS A 43 -16.71 -4.26 -13.66
N GLU A 44 -15.95 -5.34 -13.42
CA GLU A 44 -15.41 -5.64 -12.10
C GLU A 44 -14.17 -4.83 -11.73
N LEU A 45 -13.55 -4.11 -12.68
CA LEU A 45 -12.30 -3.35 -12.46
C LEU A 45 -12.39 -2.40 -11.26
N GLY A 46 -13.55 -1.74 -11.08
CA GLY A 46 -13.77 -0.81 -9.97
C GLY A 46 -13.73 -1.49 -8.59
N ALA A 47 -14.03 -2.78 -8.53
CA ALA A 47 -14.08 -3.55 -7.29
C ALA A 47 -12.71 -4.10 -6.87
N TYR A 48 -11.71 -4.17 -7.75
CA TYR A 48 -10.44 -4.86 -7.48
C TYR A 48 -9.72 -4.38 -6.22
N PRO A 49 -9.48 -3.06 -6.01
CA PRO A 49 -8.84 -2.61 -4.78
C PRO A 49 -9.71 -2.85 -3.54
N PHE A 50 -11.03 -2.95 -3.69
CA PHE A 50 -11.98 -2.92 -2.59
C PHE A 50 -12.69 -4.26 -2.38
N ARG A 51 -12.25 -5.34 -3.02
CA ARG A 51 -12.92 -6.65 -2.94
C ARG A 51 -12.67 -7.31 -1.59
N ILE A 52 -13.66 -7.25 -0.70
CA ILE A 52 -13.52 -7.68 0.71
C ILE A 52 -14.47 -8.80 1.12
N ARG A 53 -15.48 -9.12 0.32
CA ARG A 53 -16.53 -10.04 0.75
C ARG A 53 -16.07 -11.48 0.57
N LYS A 54 -16.51 -12.38 1.45
CA LYS A 54 -16.05 -13.78 1.46
C LYS A 54 -16.60 -14.58 0.27
N ASP A 55 -17.83 -14.30 -0.14
CA ASP A 55 -18.52 -14.88 -1.29
C ASP A 55 -17.84 -14.57 -2.62
N GLU A 56 -17.17 -13.42 -2.71
CA GLU A 56 -16.35 -13.03 -3.87
C GLU A 56 -15.08 -13.88 -4.03
N PHE A 57 -14.68 -14.63 -3.00
CA PHE A 57 -13.54 -15.54 -3.00
C PHE A 57 -14.03 -17.00 -3.07
N SER A 58 -14.89 -17.26 -4.06
CA SER A 58 -15.47 -18.58 -4.34
C SER A 58 -15.01 -19.11 -5.70
N PRO A 59 -15.15 -20.43 -5.97
CA PRO A 59 -14.78 -21.01 -7.27
C PRO A 59 -15.50 -20.35 -8.47
N ALA A 60 -16.70 -19.79 -8.26
CA ALA A 60 -17.45 -19.09 -9.29
C ALA A 60 -16.81 -17.76 -9.74
N HIS A 61 -16.05 -17.12 -8.85
CA HIS A 61 -15.37 -15.84 -9.11
C HIS A 61 -13.84 -16.00 -9.08
N ARG A 62 -13.33 -17.21 -9.36
CA ARG A 62 -11.93 -17.59 -9.15
C ARG A 62 -10.95 -16.59 -9.77
N ASP A 63 -11.16 -16.23 -11.02
CA ASP A 63 -10.20 -15.43 -11.78
C ASP A 63 -10.22 -13.96 -11.32
N ALA A 64 -11.40 -13.42 -11.00
CA ALA A 64 -11.55 -12.10 -10.39
C ALA A 64 -10.97 -12.02 -8.96
N ALA A 65 -11.22 -13.06 -8.15
CA ALA A 65 -10.68 -13.16 -6.80
C ALA A 65 -9.14 -13.26 -6.81
N LEU A 66 -8.59 -14.07 -7.71
CA LEU A 66 -7.16 -14.20 -7.92
C LEU A 66 -6.55 -12.86 -8.40
N GLY A 67 -7.20 -12.20 -9.35
CA GLY A 67 -6.78 -10.90 -9.86
C GLY A 67 -6.75 -9.83 -8.78
N ALA A 68 -7.81 -9.70 -7.98
CA ALA A 68 -7.88 -8.73 -6.88
C ALA A 68 -6.82 -9.02 -5.79
N TRP A 69 -6.68 -10.29 -5.39
CA TRP A 69 -5.66 -10.70 -4.42
C TRP A 69 -4.25 -10.42 -4.93
N LEU A 70 -3.95 -10.74 -6.19
CA LEU A 70 -2.63 -10.51 -6.77
C LEU A 70 -2.36 -9.01 -6.96
N ALA A 71 -3.37 -8.22 -7.35
CA ALA A 71 -3.26 -6.76 -7.42
C ALA A 71 -2.87 -6.16 -6.06
N MET A 72 -3.49 -6.65 -4.98
CA MET A 72 -3.14 -6.26 -3.62
C MET A 72 -1.68 -6.56 -3.30
N VAL A 73 -1.25 -7.82 -3.46
CA VAL A 73 0.12 -8.24 -3.14
C VAL A 73 1.15 -7.44 -3.96
N LEU A 74 0.95 -7.31 -5.27
CA LEU A 74 1.85 -6.58 -6.14
C LEU A 74 1.91 -5.07 -5.80
N THR A 75 0.77 -4.48 -5.44
CA THR A 75 0.74 -3.06 -5.04
C THR A 75 1.50 -2.83 -3.74
N PHE A 76 1.32 -3.70 -2.74
CA PHE A 76 2.10 -3.63 -1.50
C PHE A 76 3.60 -3.85 -1.77
N LEU A 77 3.98 -4.77 -2.63
CA LEU A 77 5.38 -4.92 -3.05
C LEU A 77 5.94 -3.65 -3.72
N CYS A 78 5.19 -3.03 -4.63
CA CYS A 78 5.58 -1.76 -5.25
C CYS A 78 5.63 -0.60 -4.25
N SER A 79 4.80 -0.65 -3.19
CA SER A 79 4.79 0.37 -2.14
C SER A 79 6.11 0.43 -1.35
N LEU A 80 6.93 -0.63 -1.38
CA LEU A 80 8.29 -0.60 -0.86
C LEU A 80 9.16 0.43 -1.60
N GLY A 81 9.13 0.41 -2.92
CA GLY A 81 9.84 1.38 -3.76
C GLY A 81 9.28 2.80 -3.61
N LEU A 82 7.96 2.92 -3.42
CA LEU A 82 7.31 4.20 -3.12
C LEU A 82 7.79 4.76 -1.78
N THR A 83 7.88 3.92 -0.75
CA THR A 83 8.35 4.31 0.59
C THR A 83 9.80 4.77 0.55
N TYR A 84 10.66 4.05 -0.17
CA TYR A 84 12.04 4.46 -0.39
C TYR A 84 12.14 5.85 -1.05
N ARG A 85 11.39 6.10 -2.12
CA ARG A 85 11.47 7.38 -2.86
C ARG A 85 10.81 8.57 -2.17
N VAL A 86 9.64 8.37 -1.55
CA VAL A 86 8.82 9.47 -1.01
C VAL A 86 9.20 9.80 0.43
N VAL A 87 9.43 8.77 1.26
CA VAL A 87 9.73 8.98 2.67
C VAL A 87 11.18 9.37 2.85
N ALA A 88 12.10 8.67 2.17
CA ALA A 88 13.54 8.94 2.19
C ALA A 88 14.13 9.16 3.61
N ALA A 89 13.62 8.43 4.60
CA ALA A 89 14.07 8.46 5.99
C ALA A 89 13.59 7.21 6.73
N THR A 90 14.43 6.61 7.56
CA THR A 90 14.12 5.41 8.35
C THR A 90 13.03 5.60 9.38
N ARG A 91 13.19 6.62 10.25
CA ARG A 91 12.47 6.75 11.52
C ARG A 91 10.95 6.92 11.39
N ARG A 92 10.44 7.06 10.16
CA ARG A 92 9.01 7.23 9.86
C ARG A 92 8.51 6.32 8.74
N ALA A 93 9.35 5.44 8.16
CA ALA A 93 8.98 4.64 7.00
C ALA A 93 7.77 3.74 7.26
N TRP A 94 7.76 3.08 8.42
CA TRP A 94 6.68 2.20 8.83
C TRP A 94 5.36 2.97 9.09
N ASP A 95 5.41 4.22 9.54
CA ASP A 95 4.22 5.06 9.77
C ASP A 95 3.42 5.27 8.48
N TYR A 96 4.09 5.50 7.34
CA TYR A 96 3.42 5.67 6.05
C TYR A 96 2.77 4.38 5.57
N VAL A 97 3.44 3.24 5.75
CA VAL A 97 2.92 1.93 5.36
C VAL A 97 1.69 1.58 6.20
N ALA A 98 1.78 1.74 7.52
CA ALA A 98 0.67 1.50 8.44
C ALA A 98 -0.50 2.44 8.17
N THR A 99 -0.23 3.74 7.97
CA THR A 99 -1.27 4.73 7.63
C THR A 99 -1.94 4.38 6.30
N CYS A 100 -1.18 3.96 5.29
CA CYS A 100 -1.73 3.56 4.00
C CYS A 100 -2.63 2.32 4.13
N ALA A 101 -2.22 1.32 4.92
CA ALA A 101 -3.04 0.14 5.20
C ALA A 101 -4.35 0.49 5.94
N LEU A 102 -4.30 1.41 6.90
CA LEU A 102 -5.49 1.91 7.61
C LEU A 102 -6.42 2.69 6.69
N VAL A 103 -5.87 3.60 5.86
CA VAL A 103 -6.65 4.33 4.85
C VAL A 103 -7.30 3.35 3.87
N HIS A 104 -6.58 2.31 3.46
CA HIS A 104 -7.12 1.26 2.60
C HIS A 104 -8.27 0.51 3.25
N LEU A 105 -8.12 0.09 4.51
CA LEU A 105 -9.19 -0.54 5.29
C LEU A 105 -10.43 0.36 5.37
N VAL A 106 -10.25 1.64 5.70
CA VAL A 106 -11.36 2.61 5.78
C VAL A 106 -12.05 2.78 4.44
N LEU A 107 -11.28 2.90 3.35
CA LEU A 107 -11.84 3.02 2.00
C LEU A 107 -12.57 1.74 1.57
N CYS A 108 -12.06 0.56 1.88
CA CYS A 108 -12.79 -0.69 1.65
C CYS A 108 -14.14 -0.71 2.38
N ILE A 109 -14.19 -0.25 3.64
CA ILE A 109 -15.43 -0.16 4.40
C ILE A 109 -16.40 0.83 3.76
N ILE A 110 -15.92 2.02 3.37
CA ILE A 110 -16.74 3.06 2.75
C ILE A 110 -17.27 2.59 1.39
N VAL A 111 -16.43 2.01 0.54
CA VAL A 111 -16.84 1.59 -0.81
C VAL A 111 -17.85 0.45 -0.76
N ASN A 112 -17.66 -0.51 0.15
CA ASN A 112 -18.55 -1.67 0.26
C ASN A 112 -19.74 -1.46 1.19
N GLN A 113 -19.75 -0.38 1.98
CA GLN A 113 -20.70 -0.16 3.07
C GLN A 113 -20.77 -1.37 4.03
N ALA A 114 -19.65 -2.08 4.18
CA ALA A 114 -19.57 -3.34 4.92
C ALA A 114 -18.18 -3.53 5.52
N PHE A 115 -18.11 -4.20 6.67
CA PHE A 115 -16.84 -4.54 7.30
C PHE A 115 -16.23 -5.81 6.66
N PRO A 116 -14.91 -5.85 6.37
CA PRO A 116 -14.26 -7.02 5.80
C PRO A 116 -14.29 -8.20 6.79
N VAL A 117 -14.97 -9.29 6.41
CA VAL A 117 -15.05 -10.53 7.20
C VAL A 117 -14.23 -11.68 6.59
N ASN A 118 -13.57 -11.43 5.45
CA ASN A 118 -12.77 -12.43 4.76
C ASN A 118 -11.39 -12.59 5.43
N TRP A 119 -11.11 -13.76 6.00
CA TRP A 119 -9.84 -14.04 6.68
C TRP A 119 -8.64 -14.04 5.72
N ILE A 120 -8.82 -14.45 4.46
CA ILE A 120 -7.74 -14.45 3.45
C ILE A 120 -7.30 -13.01 3.19
N TRP A 121 -8.26 -12.12 3.06
CA TRP A 121 -8.02 -10.68 2.88
C TRP A 121 -7.27 -10.10 4.08
N TRP A 122 -7.70 -10.41 5.31
CA TRP A 122 -7.03 -9.96 6.53
C TRP A 122 -5.59 -10.45 6.66
N VAL A 123 -5.36 -11.75 6.46
CA VAL A 123 -4.02 -12.33 6.51
C VAL A 123 -3.12 -11.68 5.46
N THR A 124 -3.63 -11.48 4.25
CA THR A 124 -2.89 -10.83 3.16
C THR A 124 -2.55 -9.38 3.51
N LEU A 125 -3.52 -8.61 4.02
CA LEU A 125 -3.30 -7.21 4.42
C LEU A 125 -2.23 -7.11 5.50
N LEU A 126 -2.37 -7.90 6.57
CA LEU A 126 -1.47 -7.84 7.72
C LEU A 126 -0.06 -8.29 7.36
N LEU A 127 0.07 -9.41 6.63
CA LEU A 127 1.38 -9.92 6.22
C LEU A 127 2.07 -8.99 5.22
N ALA A 128 1.34 -8.47 4.22
CA ALA A 128 1.91 -7.54 3.26
C ALA A 128 2.33 -6.23 3.92
N THR A 129 1.50 -5.68 4.81
CA THR A 129 1.82 -4.46 5.58
C THR A 129 3.05 -4.67 6.44
N LEU A 130 3.12 -5.78 7.18
CA LEU A 130 4.26 -6.10 8.05
C LEU A 130 5.55 -6.29 7.23
N ALA A 131 5.48 -7.07 6.15
CA ALA A 131 6.63 -7.32 5.29
C ALA A 131 7.18 -6.03 4.68
N VAL A 132 6.30 -5.15 4.17
CA VAL A 132 6.70 -3.87 3.60
C VAL A 132 7.24 -2.93 4.67
N ALA A 133 6.63 -2.87 5.85
CA ALA A 133 7.09 -2.01 6.95
C ALA A 133 8.53 -2.38 7.36
N LEU A 134 8.78 -3.67 7.61
CA LEU A 134 10.11 -4.18 7.97
C LEU A 134 11.13 -3.98 6.85
N ALA A 135 10.76 -4.29 5.61
CA ALA A 135 11.63 -4.13 4.45
C ALA A 135 11.96 -2.64 4.20
N ALA A 136 10.98 -1.74 4.34
CA ALA A 136 11.18 -0.31 4.14
C ALA A 136 12.10 0.28 5.20
N GLU A 137 11.93 -0.12 6.46
CA GLU A 137 12.81 0.30 7.55
C GLU A 137 14.24 -0.20 7.32
N PHE A 138 14.40 -1.48 6.97
CA PHE A 138 15.71 -2.06 6.66
C PHE A 138 16.39 -1.38 5.46
N ILE A 139 15.67 -1.18 4.35
CA ILE A 139 16.23 -0.57 3.14
C ILE A 139 16.62 0.88 3.39
N ASN A 140 15.76 1.67 4.03
CA ASN A 140 16.06 3.07 4.33
C ASN A 140 17.28 3.15 5.26
N TYR A 141 17.38 2.25 6.25
CA TYR A 141 18.51 2.26 7.19
C TYR A 141 19.82 1.98 6.47
N ARG A 142 19.83 1.00 5.58
CA ARG A 142 21.04 0.58 4.87
C ARG A 142 21.45 1.56 3.78
N LEU A 143 20.50 2.10 3.01
CA LEU A 143 20.80 2.88 1.81
C LEU A 143 20.85 4.39 2.03
N ILE A 144 20.16 4.89 3.06
CA ILE A 144 20.08 6.32 3.37
C ILE A 144 20.97 6.61 4.57
N ASP A 145 20.57 6.15 5.75
CA ASP A 145 21.20 6.54 7.01
C ASP A 145 22.68 6.13 7.09
N LEU A 146 23.02 4.87 6.76
CA LEU A 146 24.43 4.43 6.79
C LEU A 146 25.28 5.14 5.74
N ARG A 147 24.71 5.44 4.58
CA ARG A 147 25.43 6.08 3.47
C ARG A 147 25.71 7.56 3.76
N GLU A 148 24.78 8.25 4.42
CA GLU A 148 24.99 9.63 4.90
C GLU A 148 26.16 9.69 5.90
N ILE A 149 26.24 8.75 6.84
CA ILE A 149 27.35 8.68 7.82
C ILE A 149 28.71 8.49 7.14
N GLU A 150 28.78 7.70 6.07
CA GLU A 150 30.02 7.51 5.31
C GLU A 150 30.48 8.78 4.59
N LEU A 151 29.54 9.54 4.03
CA LEU A 151 29.83 10.81 3.34
C LEU A 151 30.32 11.90 4.29
N ASP A 152 29.77 11.97 5.51
CA ASP A 152 30.16 12.97 6.51
C ASP A 152 31.57 12.75 7.09
N ARG A 153 32.19 11.59 6.83
CA ARG A 153 33.53 11.22 7.33
C ARG A 153 34.66 11.52 6.34
N VAL A 154 34.34 11.90 5.10
CA VAL A 154 35.30 12.22 4.02
C VAL A 154 35.45 13.73 3.92
#